data_AF-A0A523DZX7-F1
#
_entry.id   AF-A0A523DZX7-F1
#
_cell.length_a   1.000
_cell.length_b   1.000
_cell.length_c   1.000
_cell.angle_alpha   90.00
_cell.angle_beta   90.00
_cell.angle_gamma   90.00
#
_symmetry.space_group_name_H-M   'P 1'
#
loop_
_entity.id
_entity.type
_entity.pdbx_description
1 polymer ?
#
loop_
_entity_poly.entity_id
_entity_poly.type
_entity_poly.pdbx_seq_one_letter_code
_entity_poly.pdbx_strand_id
1 'polypeptide(L)'
;SGYMMLRVWVEARPGKAGEVPPDDMGMFVAVNKLDRDGNSVPFYGTVGLKKDMVTRGWCRASRRELDPAESTEWHPVQKGASEQKLKAGEIVPVDIELYPSSTFFSAGETLQLIIAADEIISSPPYRKDASFNRGKHVLHFGGTYDSYLLVPTIPAK
;
A
#
# COMPACT_ATOMS: atom_id res chain seq x y z
N SER A 1 -7.76 -6.78 -15.02
CA SER A 1 -6.32 -6.89 -15.29
C SER A 1 -5.77 -5.50 -15.51
N GLY A 2 -4.66 -5.16 -14.87
CA GLY A 2 -4.08 -3.82 -14.87
C GLY A 2 -3.48 -3.46 -13.52
N TYR A 3 -3.14 -2.19 -13.35
CA TYR A 3 -2.69 -1.63 -12.09
C TYR A 3 -3.86 -1.50 -11.10
N MET A 4 -3.53 -1.59 -9.81
CA MET A 4 -4.40 -1.11 -8.75
C MET A 4 -3.70 0.06 -8.08
N MET A 5 -4.47 0.99 -7.51
CA MET A 5 -3.93 2.13 -6.79
C MET A 5 -4.64 2.26 -5.45
N LEU A 6 -3.89 2.43 -4.36
CA LEU A 6 -4.42 2.73 -3.05
C LEU A 6 -4.20 4.22 -2.74
N ARG A 7 -5.28 4.98 -2.60
CA ARG A 7 -5.25 6.29 -1.92
C ARG A 7 -5.52 6.06 -0.45
N VAL A 8 -4.63 6.56 0.42
CA VAL A 8 -4.82 6.50 1.87
C VAL A 8 -4.40 7.79 2.55
N TRP A 9 -5.25 8.31 3.42
CA TRP A 9 -4.95 9.43 4.29
C TRP A 9 -4.29 8.95 5.57
N VAL A 10 -3.11 9.48 5.86
CA VAL A 10 -2.25 8.95 6.91
C VAL A 10 -1.73 10.03 7.83
N GLU A 11 -1.46 9.60 9.06
CA GLU A 11 -0.87 10.41 10.12
C GLU A 11 0.05 9.52 10.95
N ALA A 12 1.23 10.05 11.28
CA ALA A 12 2.16 9.39 12.20
C ALA A 12 1.99 9.99 13.61
N ARG A 13 1.76 9.13 14.61
CA ARG A 13 1.63 9.52 16.01
C ARG A 13 2.71 8.89 16.88
N PRO A 14 3.10 9.51 18.00
CA PRO A 14 3.96 8.87 18.98
C PRO A 14 3.32 7.59 19.54
N GLY A 15 4.15 6.62 19.94
CA GLY A 15 3.68 5.35 20.50
C GLY A 15 3.07 5.55 21.88
N LYS A 16 3.68 6.43 22.67
CA LYS A 16 3.26 6.82 24.03
C LYS A 16 3.22 8.34 24.18
N ALA A 17 2.43 8.81 25.14
CA ALA A 17 2.41 10.23 25.49
C ALA A 17 3.82 10.70 25.95
N GLY A 18 4.25 11.86 25.46
CA GLY A 18 5.56 12.44 25.76
C GLY A 18 6.70 12.00 24.84
N GLU A 19 6.49 11.03 23.94
CA GLU A 19 7.48 10.70 22.90
C GLU A 19 7.46 11.74 21.77
N VAL A 20 8.60 11.91 21.12
CA VAL A 20 8.72 12.75 19.91
C VAL A 20 7.90 12.11 18.78
N PRO A 21 6.96 12.83 18.17
CA PRO A 21 6.19 12.33 17.03
C PRO A 21 7.12 11.92 15.87
N PRO A 22 6.88 10.77 15.22
CA PRO A 22 7.60 10.42 14.01
C PRO A 22 7.31 11.46 12.92
N ASP A 23 8.33 11.79 12.14
CA ASP A 23 8.28 12.70 10.99
C ASP A 23 8.08 11.95 9.66
N ASP A 24 7.82 10.65 9.73
CA ASP A 24 7.70 9.76 8.59
C ASP A 24 6.98 8.46 8.93
N MET A 25 6.50 7.78 7.87
CA MET A 25 5.98 6.43 7.95
C MET A 25 6.05 5.73 6.59
N GLY A 26 6.36 4.46 6.61
CA GLY A 26 6.43 3.55 5.47
C GLY A 26 5.30 2.56 5.53
N MET A 27 4.63 2.40 4.40
CA MET A 27 3.49 1.51 4.26
C MET A 27 3.83 0.43 3.25
N PHE A 28 3.65 -0.82 3.67
CA PHE A 28 3.73 -1.99 2.82
C PHE A 28 2.30 -2.44 2.56
N VAL A 29 1.94 -2.56 1.29
CA VAL A 29 0.57 -2.85 0.88
C VAL A 29 0.56 -4.12 0.06
N ALA A 30 -0.44 -4.95 0.27
CA ALA A 30 -0.69 -6.09 -0.59
C ALA A 30 -2.19 -6.31 -0.77
N VAL A 31 -2.55 -6.90 -1.90
CA VAL A 31 -3.89 -7.43 -2.13
C VAL A 31 -3.79 -8.95 -2.11
N ASN A 32 -4.52 -9.55 -1.19
CA ASN A 32 -4.64 -10.99 -1.07
C ASN A 32 -5.97 -11.47 -1.68
N LYS A 33 -6.00 -12.73 -2.10
CA LYS A 33 -7.21 -13.42 -2.53
C LYS A 33 -7.53 -14.51 -1.51
N LEU A 34 -8.75 -14.51 -0.99
CA LEU A 34 -9.25 -15.60 -0.17
C LEU A 34 -10.25 -16.44 -0.97
N ASP A 35 -10.15 -17.76 -0.83
CA ASP A 35 -11.16 -18.69 -1.34
C ASP A 35 -12.48 -18.57 -0.53
N ARG A 36 -13.47 -19.40 -0.89
CA ARG A 36 -14.80 -19.39 -0.26
C ARG A 36 -14.81 -19.80 1.21
N ASP A 37 -13.75 -20.50 1.65
CA ASP A 37 -13.58 -20.94 3.02
C ASP A 37 -12.71 -19.96 3.83
N GLY A 38 -12.27 -18.86 3.20
CA GLY A 38 -11.45 -17.83 3.81
C GLY A 38 -9.94 -18.12 3.78
N ASN A 39 -9.48 -19.16 3.09
CA ASN A 39 -8.06 -19.48 2.98
C ASN A 39 -7.38 -18.63 1.91
N SER A 40 -6.13 -18.24 2.15
CA SER A 40 -5.35 -17.50 1.15
C SER A 40 -4.99 -18.36 -0.06
N VAL A 41 -5.26 -17.84 -1.25
CA VAL A 41 -4.89 -18.44 -2.53
C VAL A 41 -3.49 -17.91 -2.93
N PRO A 42 -2.44 -18.75 -2.96
CA PRO A 42 -1.08 -18.30 -3.22
C PRO A 42 -0.85 -17.98 -4.70
N PHE A 43 -0.01 -16.98 -4.95
CA PHE A 43 0.49 -16.61 -6.28
C PHE A 43 2.00 -16.85 -6.39
N TYR A 44 2.49 -16.93 -7.62
CA TYR A 44 3.93 -16.96 -7.89
C TYR A 44 4.45 -15.53 -8.03
N GLY A 45 5.44 -15.20 -7.21
CA GLY A 45 6.14 -13.93 -7.18
C GLY A 45 7.51 -13.98 -7.83
N THR A 46 8.24 -12.89 -7.67
CA THR A 46 9.62 -12.72 -8.15
C THR A 46 10.54 -13.80 -7.56
N VAL A 47 11.58 -14.17 -8.33
CA VAL A 47 12.65 -15.09 -7.88
C VAL A 47 12.14 -16.46 -7.41
N GLY A 48 11.04 -16.95 -8.00
CA GLY A 48 10.50 -18.28 -7.70
C GLY A 48 9.75 -18.39 -6.38
N LEU A 49 9.39 -17.26 -5.76
CA LEU A 49 8.55 -17.22 -4.57
C LEU A 49 7.18 -17.84 -4.88
N LYS A 50 6.82 -18.94 -4.21
CA LYS A 50 5.58 -19.69 -4.49
C LYS A 50 4.38 -19.28 -3.63
N LYS A 51 4.59 -18.36 -2.70
CA LYS A 51 3.59 -17.88 -1.72
C LYS A 51 3.57 -16.36 -1.71
N ASP A 52 3.38 -15.79 -2.89
CA ASP A 52 3.11 -14.36 -3.06
C ASP A 52 1.59 -14.10 -3.02
N MET A 53 1.22 -12.84 -3.11
CA MET A 53 -0.15 -12.33 -3.15
C MET A 53 -0.50 -11.81 -4.55
N VAL A 54 -1.74 -11.34 -4.74
CA VAL A 54 -2.23 -10.85 -6.05
C VAL A 54 -1.38 -9.71 -6.58
N THR A 55 -1.07 -8.75 -5.70
CA THR A 55 -0.17 -7.63 -6.00
C THR A 55 0.35 -7.02 -4.70
N ARG A 56 1.42 -6.24 -4.81
CA ARG A 56 2.12 -5.57 -3.71
C ARG A 56 2.48 -4.14 -4.11
N GLY A 57 2.65 -3.29 -3.11
CA GLY A 57 3.13 -1.92 -3.25
C GLY A 57 3.80 -1.45 -1.98
N TRP A 58 4.53 -0.35 -2.10
CA TRP A 58 5.21 0.27 -0.97
C TRP A 58 5.37 1.76 -1.20
N CYS A 59 5.15 2.56 -0.17
CA CYS A 59 5.47 3.98 -0.22
C CYS A 59 5.86 4.48 1.16
N ARG A 60 6.86 5.37 1.19
CA ARG A 60 7.21 6.17 2.35
C ARG A 60 6.48 7.51 2.24
N ALA A 61 5.72 7.90 3.27
CA ALA A 61 4.86 9.07 3.25
C ALA A 61 5.64 10.36 2.95
N SER A 62 6.90 10.49 3.39
CA SER A 62 7.71 11.66 3.01
C SER A 62 8.07 11.70 1.53
N ARG A 63 7.98 10.58 0.80
CA ARG A 63 8.30 10.47 -0.62
C ARG A 63 7.05 10.48 -1.51
N ARG A 64 5.90 10.88 -0.96
CA ARG A 64 4.57 10.87 -1.62
C ARG A 64 4.35 11.83 -2.78
N GLU A 65 5.35 12.67 -3.13
CA GLU A 65 5.20 13.61 -4.24
C GLU A 65 5.14 12.83 -5.55
N LEU A 66 4.04 12.99 -6.29
CA LEU A 66 3.86 12.37 -7.60
C LEU A 66 4.55 13.18 -8.71
N ASP A 67 5.00 12.49 -9.74
CA ASP A 67 5.37 13.09 -11.01
C ASP A 67 4.11 13.29 -11.86
N PRO A 68 3.69 14.55 -12.14
CA PRO A 68 2.46 14.80 -12.88
C PRO A 68 2.56 14.44 -14.37
N ALA A 69 3.76 14.27 -14.93
CA ALA A 69 3.94 13.90 -16.32
C ALA A 69 3.78 12.38 -16.55
N GLU A 70 4.16 11.58 -15.56
CA GLU A 70 4.15 10.11 -15.64
C GLU A 70 2.95 9.47 -14.91
N SER A 71 2.38 10.17 -13.92
CA SER A 71 1.28 9.64 -13.13
C SER A 71 -0.03 9.60 -13.90
N THR A 72 -0.75 8.50 -13.77
CA THR A 72 -2.15 8.37 -14.20
C THR A 72 -3.02 8.00 -13.01
N GLU A 73 -4.34 8.04 -13.17
CA GLU A 73 -5.31 7.64 -12.14
C GLU A 73 -5.01 6.22 -11.57
N TRP A 74 -4.56 5.30 -12.42
CA TRP A 74 -4.34 3.90 -12.06
C TRP A 74 -2.89 3.58 -11.70
N HIS A 75 -1.96 4.48 -12.01
CA HIS A 75 -0.52 4.28 -11.88
C HIS A 75 0.12 5.57 -11.37
N PRO A 76 0.12 5.79 -10.04
CA PRO A 76 0.79 6.94 -9.45
C PRO A 76 2.31 6.71 -9.46
N VAL A 77 3.05 7.62 -10.08
CA VAL A 77 4.51 7.54 -10.16
C VAL A 77 5.10 8.53 -9.18
N GLN A 78 5.86 8.03 -8.20
CA GLN A 78 6.54 8.90 -7.23
C GLN A 78 7.71 9.63 -7.91
N LYS A 79 7.78 10.96 -7.76
CA LYS A 79 8.82 11.82 -8.35
C LYS A 79 10.22 11.50 -7.84
N GLY A 80 10.33 10.98 -6.62
CA GLY A 80 11.60 10.52 -6.04
C GLY A 80 12.62 11.61 -5.66
N ALA A 81 12.39 12.87 -6.02
CA ALA A 81 13.36 13.96 -5.86
C ALA A 81 13.24 14.77 -4.56
N SER A 82 12.12 14.66 -3.82
CA SER A 82 11.87 15.45 -2.61
C SER A 82 11.55 14.59 -1.40
N GLU A 83 11.72 15.16 -0.21
CA GLU A 83 11.22 14.62 1.05
C GLU A 83 10.30 15.64 1.75
N GLN A 84 9.01 15.33 1.82
CA GLN A 84 7.98 16.09 2.51
C GLN A 84 7.73 15.47 3.90
N LYS A 85 8.60 15.74 4.86
CA LYS A 85 8.46 15.24 6.24
C LYS A 85 7.11 15.60 6.86
N LEU A 86 6.58 14.70 7.69
CA LEU A 86 5.31 14.88 8.40
C LEU A 86 5.53 15.76 9.63
N LYS A 87 4.62 16.71 9.85
CA LYS A 87 4.51 17.43 11.12
C LYS A 87 3.64 16.63 12.08
N ALA A 88 3.80 16.90 13.38
CA ALA A 88 2.96 16.29 14.41
C ALA A 88 1.47 16.61 14.17
N GLY A 89 0.64 15.57 14.08
CA GLY A 89 -0.80 15.69 13.82
C GLY A 89 -1.16 16.02 12.37
N GLU A 90 -0.19 16.07 11.46
CA GLU A 90 -0.45 16.30 10.04
C GLU A 90 -1.05 15.06 9.39
N ILE A 91 -2.18 15.25 8.72
CA ILE A 91 -2.87 14.21 7.96
C ILE A 91 -2.65 14.50 6.48
N VAL A 92 -2.03 13.57 5.75
CA VAL A 92 -1.67 13.74 4.33
C VAL A 92 -2.22 12.59 3.49
N PRO A 93 -2.62 12.83 2.23
CA PRO A 93 -2.96 11.76 1.31
C PRO A 93 -1.69 11.14 0.74
N VAL A 94 -1.70 9.83 0.54
CA VAL A 94 -0.63 9.08 -0.13
C VAL A 94 -1.25 8.14 -1.15
N ASP A 95 -0.80 8.27 -2.40
CA ASP A 95 -1.19 7.38 -3.48
C ASP A 95 -0.09 6.33 -3.68
N ILE A 96 -0.46 5.06 -3.56
CA ILE A 96 0.44 3.92 -3.59
C ILE A 96 0.10 3.06 -4.81
N GLU A 97 1.05 2.93 -5.72
CA GLU A 97 0.97 1.98 -6.81
C GLU A 97 1.02 0.56 -6.25
N LEU A 98 0.09 -0.29 -6.71
CA LEU A 98 0.23 -1.73 -6.62
C LEU A 98 0.58 -2.27 -8.00
N TYR A 99 1.59 -3.14 -8.06
CA TYR A 99 2.08 -3.73 -9.30
C TYR A 99 0.95 -4.31 -10.17
N PRO A 100 1.10 -4.28 -11.50
CA PRO A 100 0.05 -4.74 -12.39
C PRO A 100 -0.25 -6.22 -12.17
N SER A 101 -1.53 -6.57 -12.12
CA SER A 101 -1.99 -7.95 -11.88
C SER A 101 -3.16 -8.32 -12.79
N SER A 102 -3.38 -9.63 -12.95
CA SER A 102 -4.49 -10.18 -13.72
C SER A 102 -5.08 -11.37 -12.97
N THR A 103 -6.05 -11.08 -12.10
CA THR A 103 -6.63 -12.07 -11.20
C THR A 103 -8.14 -12.13 -11.35
N PHE A 104 -8.65 -13.34 -11.54
CA PHE A 104 -10.08 -13.61 -11.49
C PHE A 104 -10.52 -13.89 -10.06
N PHE A 105 -11.61 -13.25 -9.63
CA PHE A 105 -12.31 -13.51 -8.37
C PHE A 105 -13.68 -14.09 -8.70
N SER A 106 -13.88 -15.35 -8.32
CA SER A 106 -15.15 -16.05 -8.46
C SER A 106 -16.14 -15.55 -7.41
N ALA A 107 -17.43 -15.74 -7.67
CA ALA A 107 -18.44 -15.50 -6.65
C ALA A 107 -18.13 -16.28 -5.35
N GLY A 108 -18.18 -15.56 -4.23
CA GLY A 108 -17.85 -16.05 -2.89
C GLY A 108 -16.37 -15.95 -2.50
N GLU A 109 -15.47 -15.61 -3.42
CA GLU A 109 -14.07 -15.31 -3.09
C GLU A 109 -13.92 -13.86 -2.62
N THR A 110 -12.89 -13.58 -1.82
CA THR A 110 -12.70 -12.25 -1.21
C THR A 110 -11.42 -11.59 -1.69
N LEU A 111 -11.52 -10.29 -2.02
CA LEU A 111 -10.38 -9.39 -2.14
C LEU A 111 -10.07 -8.82 -0.76
N GLN A 112 -8.87 -9.05 -0.26
CA GLN A 112 -8.41 -8.52 1.03
C GLN A 112 -7.26 -7.54 0.83
N LEU A 113 -7.45 -6.30 1.25
CA LEU A 113 -6.38 -5.30 1.34
C LEU A 113 -5.63 -5.46 2.66
N ILE A 114 -4.31 -5.52 2.60
CA ILE A 114 -3.42 -5.59 3.76
C ILE A 114 -2.50 -4.38 3.72
N ILE A 115 -2.43 -3.63 4.83
CA ILE A 115 -1.51 -2.51 5.02
C ILE A 115 -0.70 -2.78 6.28
N ALA A 116 0.63 -2.76 6.18
CA ALA A 116 1.55 -3.09 7.26
C ALA A 116 2.70 -2.07 7.39
N ALA A 117 3.35 -2.06 8.55
CA ALA A 117 4.53 -1.25 8.84
C ALA A 117 5.86 -1.96 8.51
N ASP A 118 5.83 -3.21 8.04
CA ASP A 118 7.00 -3.95 7.55
C ASP A 118 6.56 -4.83 6.36
N GLU A 119 7.52 -5.41 5.64
CA GLU A 119 7.24 -6.29 4.51
C GLU A 119 6.27 -7.42 4.88
N ILE A 120 5.15 -7.49 4.15
CA ILE A 120 4.11 -8.52 4.32
C ILE A 120 4.64 -9.89 3.85
N ILE A 121 5.42 -9.89 2.76
CA ILE A 121 6.03 -11.08 2.19
C ILE A 121 7.50 -10.78 1.90
N SER A 122 8.38 -11.60 2.46
CA SER A 122 9.83 -11.47 2.25
C SER A 122 10.19 -11.65 0.78
N SER A 123 11.11 -10.82 0.27
CA SER A 123 11.54 -10.82 -1.14
C SER A 123 13.04 -11.13 -1.29
N PRO A 124 13.53 -12.30 -0.84
CA PRO A 124 14.96 -12.60 -0.84
C PRO A 124 15.59 -12.50 -2.25
N PRO A 125 16.85 -12.04 -2.37
CA PRO A 125 17.76 -11.69 -1.28
C PRO A 125 17.56 -10.27 -0.71
N TYR A 126 16.59 -9.51 -1.21
CA TYR A 126 16.40 -8.11 -0.86
C TYR A 126 15.34 -7.95 0.23
N ARG A 127 15.64 -7.15 1.26
CA ARG A 127 14.67 -6.71 2.26
C ARG A 127 14.64 -5.20 2.29
N LYS A 128 13.46 -4.60 2.21
CA LYS A 128 13.31 -3.16 2.43
C LYS A 128 13.59 -2.84 3.90
N ASP A 129 14.39 -1.80 4.12
CA ASP A 129 14.58 -1.26 5.45
C ASP A 129 13.28 -0.59 5.92
N ALA A 130 12.74 -1.06 7.03
CA ALA A 130 11.57 -0.48 7.69
C ALA A 130 11.91 0.08 9.08
N SER A 131 13.20 0.16 9.44
CA SER A 131 13.66 0.60 10.78
C SER A 131 13.30 2.05 11.11
N PHE A 132 13.00 2.86 10.09
CA PHE A 132 12.51 4.23 10.27
C PHE A 132 11.06 4.31 10.76
N ASN A 133 10.28 3.22 10.62
CA ASN A 133 8.92 3.17 11.14
C ASN A 133 8.92 3.14 12.67
N ARG A 134 8.23 4.12 13.27
CA ARG A 134 8.17 4.32 14.71
C ARG A 134 6.76 4.77 15.10
N GLY A 135 6.41 4.58 16.36
CA GLY A 135 5.13 5.04 16.90
C GLY A 135 3.93 4.31 16.31
N LYS A 136 2.85 5.04 16.06
CA LYS A 136 1.58 4.53 15.52
C LYS A 136 1.32 5.11 14.15
N HIS A 137 1.05 4.22 13.20
CA HIS A 137 0.51 4.60 11.89
C HIS A 137 -1.01 4.68 12.01
N VAL A 138 -1.58 5.84 11.71
CA VAL A 138 -3.02 6.08 11.73
C VAL A 138 -3.50 6.22 10.30
N LEU A 139 -4.51 5.43 9.94
CA LEU A 139 -5.16 5.47 8.63
C LEU A 139 -6.56 6.06 8.81
N HIS A 140 -6.89 7.07 8.03
CA HIS A 140 -8.18 7.77 8.11
C HIS A 140 -9.09 7.33 6.97
N PHE A 141 -10.37 7.10 7.27
CA PHE A 141 -11.38 6.68 6.30
C PHE A 141 -12.70 7.43 6.50
N GLY A 142 -13.33 7.81 5.39
CA GLY A 142 -14.66 8.41 5.37
C GLY A 142 -14.66 9.93 5.56
N GLY A 143 -15.80 10.56 5.24
CA GLY A 143 -15.95 12.02 5.29
C GLY A 143 -15.01 12.71 4.31
N THR A 144 -14.18 13.62 4.82
CA THR A 144 -13.16 14.33 4.03
C THR A 144 -11.92 13.50 3.70
N TYR A 145 -11.76 12.33 4.34
CA TYR A 145 -10.63 11.42 4.13
C TYR A 145 -11.06 10.28 3.20
N ASP A 146 -11.04 10.55 1.90
CA ASP A 146 -11.42 9.65 0.82
C ASP A 146 -10.36 8.57 0.55
N SER A 147 -10.00 7.78 1.56
CA SER A 147 -9.16 6.60 1.37
C SER A 147 -9.91 5.52 0.61
N TYR A 148 -9.36 5.04 -0.51
CA TYR A 148 -9.97 4.00 -1.35
C TYR A 148 -8.92 3.15 -2.07
N LEU A 149 -9.31 1.92 -2.40
CA LEU A 149 -8.58 1.07 -3.33
C LEU A 149 -9.28 1.11 -4.68
N LEU A 150 -8.55 1.55 -5.70
CA LEU A 150 -9.00 1.54 -7.09
C LEU A 150 -8.66 0.18 -7.72
N VAL A 151 -9.69 -0.54 -8.18
CA VAL A 151 -9.58 -1.91 -8.71
C VAL A 151 -10.14 -1.98 -10.14
N PRO A 152 -9.36 -2.43 -11.14
CA PRO A 152 -9.81 -2.44 -12.53
C PRO A 152 -10.77 -3.61 -12.79
N THR A 153 -12.04 -3.30 -12.99
CA THR A 153 -13.05 -4.27 -13.43
C THR A 153 -13.02 -4.41 -14.94
N ILE A 154 -12.69 -5.60 -15.45
CA ILE A 154 -12.73 -5.88 -16.88
C ILE A 154 -14.07 -6.52 -17.20
N PRO A 155 -14.92 -5.90 -18.05
CA PRO A 155 -16.20 -6.48 -18.43
C PRO A 155 -16.01 -7.83 -19.11
N ALA A 156 -16.98 -8.74 -18.92
CA ALA A 156 -17.11 -9.89 -19.80
C ALA A 156 -17.35 -9.40 -21.25
N LYS A 157 -16.73 -10.06 -22.22
CA LYS A 157 -17.05 -9.84 -23.64
C LYS A 157 -18.45 -10.34 -23.96
#